data_AF-A0A3M0JFA7-F1
#
_entry.id   AF-A0A3M0JFA7-F1
#
_cell.length_a   1.000
_cell.length_b   1.000
_cell.length_c   1.000
_cell.angle_alpha   90.00
_cell.angle_beta   90.00
_cell.angle_gamma   90.00
#
_symmetry.space_group_name_H-M   'P 1'
#
loop_
_entity.id
_entity.type
_entity.pdbx_description
1 polymer ?
#
loop_
_entity_poly.entity_id
_entity_poly.type
_entity_poly.pdbx_seq_one_letter_code
_entity_poly.pdbx_strand_id
1 'polypeptide(L)'
;MAVDNNNLPIPLEHLCGDGEWVSALKQAQEIPLAVLERIKDDASKAFFSIQSNGPFQPYSKIKQLPSEPFVKFVERLTRTIELQVTKEGAQEQILEEMALTNANKQCKATILSLPLEQCQP
;
A
#
# COMPACT_ATOMS: atom_id res chain seq x y z
N MET A 1 22.40 -0.91 13.55
CA MET A 1 23.23 -1.44 12.45
C MET A 1 22.30 -2.25 11.55
N ALA A 2 22.28 -2.00 10.25
CA ALA A 2 21.47 -2.82 9.33
C ALA A 2 22.11 -4.21 9.20
N VAL A 3 21.26 -5.23 9.09
CA VAL A 3 21.70 -6.63 8.94
C VAL A 3 20.96 -7.29 7.78
N ASP A 4 21.61 -8.23 7.12
CA ASP A 4 21.01 -9.05 6.06
C ASP A 4 20.12 -10.17 6.64
N ASN A 5 19.54 -10.99 5.76
CA ASN A 5 18.67 -12.11 6.14
C ASN A 5 19.41 -13.22 6.92
N ASN A 6 20.74 -13.23 6.88
CA ASN A 6 21.61 -14.14 7.65
C ASN A 6 22.15 -13.47 8.92
N ASN A 7 21.62 -12.29 9.29
CA ASN A 7 22.00 -11.52 10.45
C ASN A 7 23.45 -10.98 10.41
N LEU A 8 24.03 -10.85 9.21
CA LEU A 8 25.33 -10.25 8.98
C LEU A 8 25.20 -8.73 8.79
N PRO A 9 26.14 -7.93 9.31
CA PRO A 9 26.08 -6.47 9.19
C PRO A 9 26.22 -6.01 7.74
N ILE A 10 25.35 -5.10 7.32
CA ILE A 10 25.42 -4.45 6.01
C ILE A 10 26.15 -3.11 6.17
N PRO A 11 27.23 -2.85 5.40
CA PRO A 11 27.90 -1.55 5.39
C PRO A 11 26.94 -0.43 4.97
N LEU A 12 27.00 0.71 5.65
CA LEU A 12 26.13 1.87 5.36
C LEU A 12 26.31 2.37 3.92
N GLU A 13 27.55 2.37 3.45
CA GLU A 13 27.93 2.76 2.09
C GLU A 13 27.27 1.89 1.01
N HIS A 14 27.03 0.59 1.27
CA HIS A 14 26.27 -0.27 0.35
C HIS A 14 24.79 0.13 0.30
N LEU A 15 24.22 0.54 1.45
CA LEU A 15 22.81 0.93 1.54
C LEU A 15 22.55 2.27 0.85
N CYS A 16 23.48 3.21 1.00
CA CYS A 16 23.35 4.56 0.45
C CYS A 16 23.82 4.67 -1.00
N GLY A 17 24.62 3.71 -1.49
CA GLY A 17 25.21 3.77 -2.83
C GLY A 17 26.22 4.92 -2.96
N ASP A 18 26.86 5.32 -1.86
CA ASP A 18 27.76 6.46 -1.80
C ASP A 18 29.23 6.05 -2.04
N GLY A 19 30.06 7.05 -2.36
CA GLY A 19 31.50 6.87 -2.58
C GLY A 19 31.81 5.91 -3.73
N GLU A 20 32.52 4.84 -3.44
CA GLU A 20 32.89 3.80 -4.40
C GLU A 20 31.67 3.00 -4.91
N TRP A 21 30.53 3.07 -4.22
CA TRP A 21 29.32 2.34 -4.54
C TRP A 21 28.36 3.11 -5.45
N VAL A 22 28.73 4.28 -5.97
CA VAL A 22 27.88 5.06 -6.91
C VAL A 22 27.65 4.32 -8.23
N SER A 23 28.55 3.42 -8.63
CA SER A 23 28.42 2.64 -9.87
C SER A 23 27.43 1.49 -9.71
N ALA A 24 26.31 1.57 -10.43
CA ALA A 24 25.31 0.49 -10.48
C ALA A 24 25.92 -0.86 -10.95
N LEU A 25 26.89 -0.83 -11.87
CA LEU A 25 27.57 -2.04 -12.33
C LEU A 25 28.35 -2.69 -11.19
N LYS A 26 29.09 -1.89 -10.41
CA LYS A 26 29.85 -2.38 -9.26
C LYS A 26 28.92 -2.93 -8.19
N GLN A 27 27.82 -2.22 -7.90
CA GLN A 27 26.79 -2.71 -6.98
C GLN A 27 26.24 -4.08 -7.42
N ALA A 28 25.86 -4.22 -8.68
CA ALA A 28 25.30 -5.46 -9.22
C ALA A 28 26.29 -6.64 -9.21
N GLN A 29 27.60 -6.37 -9.29
CA GLN A 29 28.66 -7.38 -9.31
C GLN A 29 29.13 -7.77 -7.91
N GLU A 30 29.23 -6.81 -6.99
CA GLU A 30 29.92 -6.98 -5.71
C GLU A 30 28.97 -7.01 -4.49
N ILE A 31 27.77 -6.41 -4.58
CA ILE A 31 26.80 -6.47 -3.48
C ILE A 31 26.03 -7.79 -3.56
N PRO A 32 25.97 -8.58 -2.47
CA PRO A 32 25.20 -9.81 -2.44
C PRO A 32 23.71 -9.57 -2.76
N LEU A 33 23.10 -10.50 -3.49
CA LEU A 33 21.69 -10.40 -3.91
C LEU A 33 20.73 -10.20 -2.71
N ALA A 34 20.94 -10.91 -1.60
CA ALA A 34 20.12 -10.77 -0.40
C ALA A 34 20.17 -9.35 0.20
N VAL A 35 21.31 -8.65 0.05
CA VAL A 35 21.45 -7.25 0.48
C VAL A 35 20.71 -6.32 -0.48
N LEU A 36 20.79 -6.56 -1.79
CA LEU A 36 20.05 -5.80 -2.79
C LEU A 36 18.53 -5.96 -2.62
N GLU A 37 18.05 -7.16 -2.33
CA GLU A 37 16.64 -7.42 -2.04
C GLU A 37 16.18 -6.66 -0.80
N ARG A 38 17.00 -6.62 0.26
CA ARG A 38 16.70 -5.86 1.46
C ARG A 38 16.67 -4.35 1.21
N ILE A 39 17.64 -3.82 0.46
CA ILE A 39 17.67 -2.41 0.05
C ILE A 39 16.39 -2.07 -0.74
N LYS A 40 15.99 -2.92 -1.68
CA LYS A 40 14.75 -2.76 -2.46
C LYS A 40 13.52 -2.74 -1.55
N ASP A 41 13.42 -3.66 -0.60
CA ASP A 41 12.28 -3.73 0.32
C ASP A 41 12.22 -2.51 1.25
N ASP A 42 13.36 -2.10 1.81
CA ASP A 42 13.43 -0.95 2.72
C ASP A 42 13.21 0.37 1.96
N ALA A 43 13.75 0.52 0.75
CA ALA A 43 13.49 1.66 -0.12
C ALA A 43 12.03 1.72 -0.57
N SER A 44 11.40 0.58 -0.87
CA SER A 44 9.98 0.51 -1.21
C SER A 44 9.13 0.96 -0.02
N LYS A 45 9.39 0.42 1.18
CA LYS A 45 8.70 0.83 2.42
C LYS A 45 8.87 2.33 2.67
N ALA A 46 10.09 2.85 2.54
CA ALA A 46 10.37 4.27 2.70
C ALA A 46 9.58 5.10 1.68
N PHE A 47 9.62 4.73 0.39
CA PHE A 47 8.89 5.40 -0.67
C PHE A 47 7.38 5.45 -0.40
N PHE A 48 6.76 4.34 0.00
CA PHE A 48 5.34 4.28 0.32
C PHE A 48 4.98 4.98 1.64
N SER A 49 5.94 5.18 2.55
CA SER A 49 5.74 5.94 3.79
C SER A 49 5.78 7.46 3.58
N ILE A 50 6.33 7.94 2.46
CA ILE A 50 6.32 9.37 2.13
C ILE A 50 4.87 9.77 1.88
N GLN A 51 4.27 10.48 2.83
CA GLN A 51 2.94 11.05 2.66
C GLN A 51 3.02 12.16 1.60
N SER A 52 2.13 12.15 0.62
CA SER A 52 1.93 13.33 -0.21
C SER A 52 1.46 14.46 0.70
N ASN A 53 2.17 15.59 0.73
CA ASN A 53 1.85 16.81 1.53
C ASN A 53 0.49 17.48 1.17
N GLY A 54 -0.41 16.78 0.50
CA GLY A 54 -1.79 17.22 0.28
C GLY A 54 -2.64 17.02 1.55
N PRO A 55 -3.78 17.74 1.67
CA PRO A 55 -4.68 17.57 2.80
C PRO A 55 -5.11 16.10 2.92
N PHE A 56 -4.72 15.48 4.02
CA PHE A 56 -5.04 14.09 4.32
C PHE A 56 -6.51 13.97 4.67
N GLN A 57 -7.31 13.42 3.75
CA GLN A 57 -8.71 13.13 4.02
C GLN A 57 -8.80 11.77 4.75
N PRO A 58 -9.44 11.71 5.95
CA PRO A 58 -9.70 10.43 6.61
C PRO A 58 -10.50 9.50 5.70
N TYR A 59 -10.22 8.19 5.70
CA TYR A 59 -10.96 7.22 4.88
C TYR A 59 -12.48 7.29 5.17
N SER A 60 -12.86 7.59 6.41
CA SER A 60 -14.25 7.76 6.85
C SER A 60 -15.02 8.89 6.14
N LYS A 61 -14.30 9.84 5.53
CA LYS A 61 -14.87 10.99 4.82
C LYS A 61 -14.95 10.75 3.30
N ILE A 62 -14.40 9.65 2.77
CA ILE A 62 -14.45 9.35 1.34
C ILE A 62 -15.84 8.87 0.97
N LYS A 63 -16.51 9.64 0.11
CA LYS A 63 -17.82 9.30 -0.44
C LYS A 63 -17.77 9.27 -1.95
N GLN A 64 -18.56 8.38 -2.55
CA GLN A 64 -18.74 8.33 -3.99
C GLN A 64 -19.50 9.58 -4.44
N LEU A 65 -18.96 10.31 -5.41
CA LEU A 65 -19.66 11.46 -6.00
C LEU A 65 -20.87 11.00 -6.83
N PRO A 66 -21.88 11.88 -7.07
CA PRO A 66 -23.08 11.50 -7.82
C PRO A 66 -22.81 10.89 -9.21
N SER A 67 -21.73 11.32 -9.89
CA SER A 67 -21.34 10.86 -11.23
C SER A 67 -20.02 10.09 -11.25
N GLU A 68 -19.42 9.78 -10.10
CA GLU A 68 -18.17 9.03 -10.03
C GLU A 68 -18.42 7.53 -10.26
N PRO A 69 -17.68 6.87 -11.16
CA PRO A 69 -17.75 5.43 -11.32
C PRO A 69 -17.40 4.71 -10.02
N PHE A 70 -18.13 3.63 -9.69
CA PHE A 70 -17.92 2.91 -8.43
C PHE A 70 -16.47 2.43 -8.26
N VAL A 71 -15.86 1.91 -9.32
CA VAL A 71 -14.46 1.45 -9.31
C VAL A 71 -13.50 2.59 -8.95
N LYS A 72 -13.73 3.81 -9.44
CA LYS A 72 -12.90 4.98 -9.09
C LYS A 72 -13.03 5.39 -7.64
N PHE A 73 -14.24 5.32 -7.11
CA PHE A 73 -14.48 5.54 -5.68
C PHE A 73 -13.77 4.49 -4.82
N VAL A 74 -13.90 3.20 -5.15
CA VAL A 74 -13.26 2.09 -4.43
C VAL A 74 -11.74 2.21 -4.49
N GLU A 75 -11.14 2.51 -5.65
CA GLU A 75 -9.69 2.74 -5.80
C GLU A 75 -9.18 3.83 -4.83
N ARG A 76 -9.89 4.96 -4.72
CA ARG A 76 -9.51 6.04 -3.79
C ARG A 76 -9.68 5.62 -2.33
N LEU A 77 -10.74 4.89 -2.02
CA LEU A 77 -11.04 4.40 -0.68
C LEU A 77 -10.00 3.36 -0.23
N THR A 78 -9.71 2.35 -1.05
CA THR A 78 -8.68 1.34 -0.81
C THR A 78 -7.33 1.97 -0.55
N ARG A 79 -6.88 2.87 -1.45
CA ARG A 79 -5.60 3.57 -1.28
C ARG A 79 -5.52 4.33 0.05
N THR A 80 -6.62 4.93 0.49
CA THR A 80 -6.66 5.70 1.73
C THR A 80 -6.67 4.80 2.97
N ILE A 81 -7.35 3.65 2.90
CA ILE A 81 -7.38 2.63 3.95
C ILE A 81 -5.99 2.01 4.11
N GLU A 82 -5.33 1.61 3.03
CA GLU A 82 -3.98 1.05 3.05
C GLU A 82 -2.97 2.00 3.70
N LEU A 83 -3.14 3.31 3.50
CA LEU A 83 -2.30 4.34 4.11
C LEU A 83 -2.62 4.62 5.59
N GLN A 84 -3.87 4.41 6.03
CA GLN A 84 -4.35 4.79 7.37
C GLN A 84 -4.48 3.62 8.35
N VAL A 85 -4.64 2.41 7.84
CA VAL A 85 -4.95 1.22 8.62
C VAL A 85 -3.80 0.24 8.51
N THR A 86 -3.06 0.05 9.60
CA THR A 86 -1.87 -0.82 9.64
C THR A 86 -2.18 -2.30 9.77
N LYS A 87 -3.39 -2.66 10.22
CA LYS A 87 -3.82 -4.05 10.38
C LYS A 87 -4.48 -4.53 9.09
N GLU A 88 -3.76 -5.34 8.31
CA GLU A 88 -4.24 -5.89 7.03
C GLU A 88 -5.62 -6.56 7.15
N GLY A 89 -5.82 -7.41 8.16
CA GLY A 89 -7.12 -8.07 8.38
C GLY A 89 -8.30 -7.15 8.73
N ALA A 90 -8.05 -5.87 9.04
CA ALA A 90 -9.10 -4.87 9.22
C ALA A 90 -9.35 -4.04 7.95
N GLN A 91 -8.42 -4.01 7.00
CA GLN A 91 -8.53 -3.19 5.79
C GLN A 91 -9.70 -3.64 4.91
N GLU A 92 -9.85 -4.95 4.72
CA GLU A 92 -10.94 -5.53 3.92
C GLU A 92 -12.31 -5.24 4.53
N GLN A 93 -12.47 -5.48 5.84
CA GLN A 93 -13.73 -5.21 6.55
C GLN A 93 -14.12 -3.73 6.49
N ILE A 94 -13.14 -2.84 6.69
CA ILE A 94 -13.36 -1.38 6.59
C ILE A 94 -13.70 -1.02 5.14
N LEU A 95 -13.02 -1.60 4.15
CA LEU A 95 -13.29 -1.31 2.74
C LEU A 95 -14.73 -1.70 2.36
N GLU A 96 -15.19 -2.88 2.75
CA GLU A 96 -16.56 -3.35 2.49
C GLU A 96 -17.60 -2.45 3.17
N GLU A 97 -17.43 -2.17 4.47
CA GLU A 97 -18.35 -1.34 5.24
C GLU A 97 -18.43 0.08 4.63
N MET A 98 -17.28 0.68 4.35
CA MET A 98 -17.20 2.03 3.81
C MET A 98 -17.71 2.08 2.36
N ALA A 99 -17.41 1.08 1.52
CA ALA A 99 -17.89 1.01 0.16
C ALA A 99 -19.43 0.91 0.12
N LEU A 100 -20.02 0.11 1.00
CA LEU A 100 -21.48 -0.03 1.10
C LEU A 100 -22.15 1.24 1.64
N THR A 101 -21.62 1.81 2.73
CA THR A 101 -22.22 2.97 3.41
C THR A 101 -22.06 4.26 2.62
N ASN A 102 -20.94 4.45 1.94
CA ASN A 102 -20.59 5.70 1.26
C ASN A 102 -20.75 5.66 -0.27
N ALA A 103 -21.22 4.53 -0.83
CA ALA A 103 -21.70 4.48 -2.21
C ALA A 103 -22.83 5.49 -2.46
N ASN A 104 -22.90 5.99 -3.69
CA ASN A 104 -24.00 6.83 -4.14
C ASN A 104 -25.30 6.00 -4.19
N LYS A 105 -26.44 6.68 -4.30
CA LYS A 105 -27.77 6.03 -4.21
C LYS A 105 -27.96 4.88 -5.20
N GLN A 106 -27.47 5.06 -6.43
CA GLN A 106 -27.63 4.06 -7.48
C GLN A 106 -26.76 2.84 -7.22
N CYS A 107 -25.46 3.03 -6.98
CA CYS A 107 -24.55 1.93 -6.69
C CYS A 107 -24.96 1.19 -5.42
N LYS A 108 -25.39 1.90 -4.37
CA LYS A 108 -25.91 1.30 -3.14
C LYS A 108 -27.12 0.40 -3.40
N ALA A 109 -28.08 0.85 -4.20
CA ALA A 109 -29.24 0.04 -4.55
C ALA A 109 -28.83 -1.21 -5.34
N THR A 110 -27.91 -1.09 -6.29
CA THR A 110 -27.38 -2.23 -7.05
C THR A 110 -26.68 -3.24 -6.13
N ILE A 111 -25.78 -2.78 -5.25
CA ILE A 111 -25.05 -3.65 -4.32
C ILE A 111 -26.00 -4.41 -3.40
N LEU A 112 -27.01 -3.74 -2.82
CA LEU A 112 -27.99 -4.38 -1.94
C LEU A 112 -28.93 -5.37 -2.66
N SER A 113 -29.01 -5.30 -3.99
CA SER A 113 -29.79 -6.24 -4.81
C SER A 113 -28.99 -7.46 -5.28
N LEU A 114 -27.67 -7.46 -5.09
CA LEU A 114 -26.85 -8.61 -5.41
C LEU A 114 -27.25 -9.78 -4.49
N PRO A 115 -27.36 -11.00 -5.00
CA PRO A 115 -27.48 -12.16 -4.15
C PRO A 115 -26.24 -12.19 -3.25
N LEU A 116 -26.42 -12.15 -1.93
CA LEU A 116 -25.37 -12.63 -1.03
C LEU A 116 -25.11 -14.06 -1.47
N GLU A 117 -23.87 -14.39 -1.87
CA GLU A 117 -23.50 -15.78 -2.10
C GLU A 117 -23.96 -16.56 -0.87
N GLN A 118 -25.03 -17.33 -1.07
CA GLN A 118 -25.49 -18.23 -0.05
C GLN A 118 -24.33 -19.21 0.08
N CYS A 119 -23.58 -19.14 1.18
CA CYS A 119 -22.82 -20.28 1.65
C CYS A 119 -23.82 -21.42 1.76
N GLN A 120 -23.94 -22.20 0.68
CA GLN A 120 -24.70 -23.44 0.71
C GLN A 120 -23.93 -24.37 1.65
N PRO A 121 -24.60 -24.96 2.65
CA PRO A 121 -23.98 -25.89 3.59
C PRO A 121 -23.49 -27.17 2.92
#